data_AF-A0A5J4R162-F1
#
_entry.id   AF-A0A5J4R162-F1
#
_cell.length_a   1.000
_cell.length_b   1.000
_cell.length_c   1.000
_cell.angle_alpha   90.00
_cell.angle_beta   90.00
_cell.angle_gamma   90.00
#
_symmetry.space_group_name_H-M   'P 1'
#
loop_
_entity.id
_entity.type
_entity.pdbx_description
1 polymer ?
#
loop_
_entity_poly.entity_id
_entity_poly.type
_entity_poly.pdbx_seq_one_letter_code
_entity_poly.pdbx_strand_id
1 'polypeptide(L)'
;DPKWGGPESVVFDQLTDWSQNTDPGIKYYSGTVVYRQTFDLPKQDGQTLWLDLGNVKNMARVRLNGKDLGVVWTAPWRVDITAAVKSKDNQLEIEVVNLWANRLIGDEQLPDDGIRDRQFPQWLTEGTARTSGRYTFATRKHYNKNSPLLESGLLGPVSIIIAL
;
A
#
# COMPACT_ATOMS: atom_id res chain seq x y z
N ASP A 1 -4.67 -3.55 7.46
CA ASP A 1 -5.90 -2.97 8.05
C ASP A 1 -6.94 -4.08 8.21
N PRO A 2 -7.26 -4.47 9.46
CA PRO A 2 -8.27 -5.49 9.76
C PRO A 2 -9.65 -5.18 9.17
N LYS A 3 -9.99 -3.90 9.00
CA LYS A 3 -11.26 -3.50 8.37
C LYS A 3 -11.35 -3.91 6.89
N TRP A 4 -10.20 -4.08 6.23
CA TRP A 4 -10.07 -4.49 4.83
C TRP A 4 -9.51 -5.91 4.68
N GLY A 5 -9.58 -6.70 5.76
CA GLY A 5 -9.21 -8.12 5.76
C GLY A 5 -7.72 -8.41 5.83
N GLY A 6 -6.86 -7.40 5.95
CA GLY A 6 -5.43 -7.58 6.21
C GLY A 6 -5.12 -7.62 7.70
N PRO A 7 -3.93 -8.06 8.11
CA PRO A 7 -3.51 -8.00 9.51
C PRO A 7 -3.43 -6.54 10.01
N GLU A 8 -3.42 -6.38 11.34
CA GLU A 8 -3.18 -5.09 12.00
C GLU A 8 -1.73 -4.62 11.77
N SER A 9 -0.78 -5.51 11.98
CA SER A 9 0.65 -5.28 11.73
C SER A 9 1.34 -6.58 11.33
N VAL A 10 2.40 -6.49 10.54
CA VAL A 10 3.23 -7.62 10.13
C VAL A 10 4.67 -7.12 9.92
N VAL A 11 5.65 -7.96 10.20
CA VAL A 11 7.06 -7.68 9.93
C VAL A 11 7.40 -8.19 8.54
N PHE A 12 8.02 -7.32 7.73
CA PHE A 12 8.60 -7.68 6.44
C PHE A 12 10.12 -7.68 6.58
N ASP A 13 10.75 -8.86 6.61
CA ASP A 13 12.22 -8.98 6.61
C ASP A 13 12.83 -8.45 5.31
N GLN A 14 12.05 -8.51 4.22
CA GLN A 14 12.39 -7.95 2.92
C GLN A 14 11.17 -7.27 2.31
N LEU A 15 11.43 -6.15 1.62
CA LEU A 15 10.42 -5.51 0.78
C LEU A 15 10.03 -6.45 -0.37
N THR A 16 8.74 -6.78 -0.45
CA THR A 16 8.19 -7.71 -1.43
C THR A 16 6.86 -7.20 -1.96
N ASP A 17 6.50 -7.63 -3.18
CA ASP A 17 5.17 -7.39 -3.73
C ASP A 17 4.10 -8.09 -2.88
N TRP A 18 3.15 -7.30 -2.37
CA TRP A 18 2.04 -7.80 -1.57
C TRP A 18 1.28 -8.93 -2.27
N SER A 19 1.14 -8.85 -3.59
CA SER A 19 0.37 -9.81 -4.40
C SER A 19 0.95 -11.23 -4.40
N GLN A 20 2.21 -11.37 -3.99
CA GLN A 20 2.91 -12.66 -3.88
C GLN A 20 2.88 -13.24 -2.46
N ASN A 21 2.30 -12.53 -1.49
CA ASN A 21 2.22 -12.99 -0.11
C ASN A 21 1.28 -14.21 0.02
N THR A 22 1.57 -15.10 0.96
CA THR A 22 0.75 -16.29 1.23
C THR A 22 -0.49 -15.98 2.06
N ASP A 23 -0.47 -14.91 2.87
CA ASP A 23 -1.64 -14.42 3.60
C ASP A 23 -2.64 -13.76 2.62
N PRO A 24 -3.88 -14.29 2.47
CA PRO A 24 -4.87 -13.72 1.57
C PRO A 24 -5.23 -12.25 1.88
N GLY A 25 -5.15 -11.86 3.16
CA GLY A 25 -5.40 -10.51 3.63
C GLY A 25 -4.36 -9.50 3.15
N ILE A 26 -3.12 -9.95 2.93
CA ILE A 26 -2.04 -9.15 2.33
C ILE A 26 -2.10 -9.27 0.81
N LYS A 27 -2.22 -10.50 0.28
CA LYS A 27 -2.25 -10.82 -1.14
C LYS A 27 -3.27 -10.01 -1.93
N TYR A 28 -4.48 -9.92 -1.40
CA TYR A 28 -5.60 -9.22 -2.03
C TYR A 28 -5.84 -7.84 -1.40
N TYR A 29 -4.87 -7.30 -0.67
CA TYR A 29 -5.06 -6.00 -0.02
C TYR A 29 -5.18 -4.88 -1.05
N SER A 30 -6.17 -4.01 -0.83
CA SER A 30 -6.25 -2.71 -1.49
C SER A 30 -6.50 -1.63 -0.44
N GLY A 31 -5.66 -0.60 -0.44
CA GLY A 31 -5.72 0.47 0.55
C GLY A 31 -4.34 1.02 0.88
N THR A 32 -4.23 1.63 2.06
CA THR A 32 -2.98 2.22 2.56
C THR A 32 -2.29 1.30 3.56
N VAL A 33 -0.98 1.16 3.45
CA VAL A 33 -0.09 0.51 4.42
C VAL A 33 0.98 1.50 4.86
N VAL A 34 1.30 1.54 6.16
CA VAL A 34 2.37 2.38 6.69
C VAL A 34 3.57 1.51 7.03
N TYR A 35 4.66 1.68 6.29
CA TYR A 35 5.96 1.09 6.63
C TYR A 35 6.66 1.98 7.65
N ARG A 36 7.33 1.35 8.62
CA ARG A 36 8.14 2.04 9.62
C ARG A 36 9.53 1.43 9.69
N GLN A 37 10.54 2.28 9.78
CA GLN A 37 11.91 1.86 9.98
C GLN A 37 12.68 2.91 10.78
N THR A 38 13.61 2.44 11.61
CA THR A 38 14.59 3.31 12.26
C THR A 38 15.96 3.09 11.63
N PHE A 39 16.73 4.17 11.38
CA PHE A 39 18.08 4.06 10.83
C PHE A 39 19.03 5.15 11.32
N ASP A 40 20.32 4.84 11.32
CA ASP A 40 21.40 5.79 11.53
C ASP A 40 22.01 6.19 10.19
N LEU A 41 22.42 7.46 10.05
CA LEU A 41 23.11 7.96 8.87
C LEU A 41 24.24 8.91 9.29
N PRO A 42 25.52 8.53 9.18
CA PRO A 42 26.63 9.42 9.50
C PRO A 42 26.51 10.77 8.80
N LYS A 43 26.90 11.84 9.49
CA LYS A 43 26.76 13.23 9.02
C LYS A 43 27.33 13.41 7.61
N GLN A 44 26.53 13.97 6.70
CA GLN A 44 26.92 14.27 5.32
C GLN A 44 26.97 15.79 5.14
N ASP A 45 28.10 16.40 5.48
CA ASP A 45 28.23 17.86 5.43
C ASP A 45 28.23 18.39 3.99
N GLY A 46 27.41 19.42 3.73
CA GLY A 46 27.35 20.12 2.44
C GLY A 46 26.71 19.35 1.29
N GLN A 47 26.12 18.18 1.56
CA GLN A 47 25.54 17.30 0.53
C GLN A 47 24.02 17.37 0.53
N THR A 48 23.42 17.33 -0.67
CA THR A 48 21.97 17.12 -0.81
C THR A 48 21.69 15.62 -0.80
N LEU A 49 20.78 15.21 0.09
CA LEU A 49 20.42 13.82 0.30
C LEU A 49 18.98 13.57 -0.16
N TRP A 50 18.81 12.54 -0.98
CA TRP A 50 17.51 12.07 -1.42
C TRP A 50 17.24 10.68 -0.85
N LEU A 51 16.03 10.46 -0.36
CA LEU A 51 15.50 9.13 -0.14
C LEU A 51 14.88 8.64 -1.45
N ASP A 52 15.50 7.66 -2.09
CA ASP A 52 14.98 6.97 -3.27
C ASP A 52 14.19 5.74 -2.84
N LEU A 53 12.90 5.70 -3.18
CA LEU A 53 12.01 4.61 -2.80
C LEU A 53 12.11 3.40 -3.73
N GLY A 54 12.87 3.49 -4.82
CA GLY A 54 12.96 2.46 -5.85
C GLY A 54 11.62 2.28 -6.56
N ASN A 55 11.11 1.05 -6.56
CA ASN A 55 9.82 0.72 -7.16
C ASN A 55 8.69 0.82 -6.13
N VAL A 56 7.72 1.70 -6.40
CA VAL A 56 6.50 1.87 -5.59
C VAL A 56 5.28 1.58 -6.45
N LYS A 57 4.34 0.83 -5.90
CA LYS A 57 3.03 0.54 -6.49
C LYS A 57 1.92 0.97 -5.52
N ASN A 58 1.34 2.17 -5.65
CA ASN A 58 1.46 3.13 -6.74
C ASN A 58 1.73 4.57 -6.32
N MET A 59 1.52 4.94 -5.07
CA MET A 59 1.90 6.25 -4.54
C MET A 59 2.43 6.09 -3.12
N ALA A 60 3.36 6.95 -2.73
CA ALA A 60 3.89 6.96 -1.37
C ALA A 60 3.92 8.37 -0.79
N ARG A 61 3.51 8.51 0.48
CA ARG A 61 3.79 9.68 1.30
C ARG A 61 4.95 9.36 2.24
N VAL A 62 5.93 10.24 2.33
CA VAL A 62 7.10 10.04 3.19
C VAL A 62 7.06 11.00 4.37
N ARG A 63 7.27 10.49 5.58
CA ARG A 63 7.60 11.28 6.76
C ARG A 63 8.93 10.85 7.35
N LEU A 64 9.75 11.81 7.75
CA LEU A 64 11.01 11.56 8.42
C LEU A 64 11.09 12.40 9.68
N ASN A 65 11.33 11.75 10.83
CA ASN A 65 11.40 12.41 12.13
C ASN A 65 10.15 13.27 12.45
N GLY A 66 8.97 12.78 12.03
CA GLY A 66 7.68 13.48 12.17
C GLY A 66 7.42 14.59 11.15
N LYS A 67 8.39 14.94 10.29
CA LYS A 67 8.22 15.93 9.22
C LYS A 67 7.67 15.28 7.97
N ASP A 68 6.53 15.78 7.48
CA ASP A 68 5.96 15.38 6.19
C ASP A 68 6.81 15.93 5.04
N LEU A 69 7.34 15.04 4.20
CA LEU A 69 8.20 15.36 3.06
C LEU A 69 7.44 15.29 1.72
N GLY A 70 6.12 15.09 1.77
CA GLY A 70 5.25 15.10 0.61
C GLY A 70 4.93 13.72 0.04
N VAL A 71 4.24 13.75 -1.11
CA VAL A 71 3.74 12.57 -1.82
C VAL A 71 4.47 12.42 -3.14
N VAL A 72 5.06 11.25 -3.37
CA VAL A 72 5.59 10.82 -4.66
C VAL A 72 4.58 9.92 -5.36
N TRP A 73 4.23 10.29 -6.59
CA TRP A 73 3.20 9.62 -7.41
C TRP A 73 3.68 9.30 -8.83
N THR A 74 4.91 9.71 -9.17
CA THR A 74 5.55 9.44 -10.45
C THR A 74 7.08 9.42 -10.28
N ALA A 75 7.77 8.82 -11.25
CA ALA A 75 9.22 8.80 -11.28
C ALA A 75 9.83 10.21 -11.50
N PRO A 76 11.02 10.48 -10.96
CA PRO A 76 11.75 9.64 -10.00
C PRO A 76 11.08 9.63 -8.62
N TRP A 77 10.99 8.46 -7.98
CA TRP A 77 10.31 8.24 -6.69
C TRP A 77 11.16 8.71 -5.51
N ARG A 78 11.43 10.01 -5.44
CA ARG A 78 12.41 10.58 -4.52
C ARG A 78 11.83 11.74 -3.71
N VAL A 79 12.29 11.86 -2.47
CA VAL A 79 12.06 13.04 -1.62
C VAL A 79 13.38 13.55 -1.05
N ASP A 80 13.52 14.87 -0.95
CA ASP A 80 14.67 15.50 -0.32
C ASP A 80 14.59 15.31 1.20
N ILE A 81 15.60 14.70 1.80
CA ILE A 81 15.69 14.45 3.24
C ILE A 81 16.75 15.33 3.93
N THR A 82 17.46 16.18 3.18
CA THR A 82 18.64 16.93 3.62
C THR A 82 18.40 17.69 4.92
N ALA A 83 17.28 18.41 5.00
CA ALA A 83 16.93 19.23 6.16
C ALA A 83 16.23 18.46 7.29
N ALA A 84 15.93 17.18 7.11
CA ALA A 84 15.12 16.37 8.03
C ALA A 84 15.90 15.24 8.70
N VAL A 85 16.95 14.74 8.04
CA VAL A 85 17.76 13.60 8.52
C VAL A 85 18.71 14.01 9.65
N LYS A 86 18.91 13.11 10.59
CA LYS A 86 19.80 13.21 11.76
C LYS A 86 20.93 12.19 11.63
N SER A 87 21.95 12.32 12.46
CA SER A 87 23.05 11.35 12.50
C SER A 87 22.63 9.96 12.99
N LYS A 88 21.64 9.90 13.89
CA LYS A 88 21.14 8.69 14.52
C LYS A 88 19.64 8.75 14.74
N ASP A 89 19.04 7.58 14.96
CA ASP A 89 17.64 7.41 15.39
C ASP A 89 16.65 8.15 14.48
N ASN A 90 16.84 8.02 13.17
CA ASN A 90 15.90 8.56 12.21
C ASN A 90 14.67 7.69 12.14
N GLN A 91 13.51 8.27 12.41
CA GLN A 91 12.22 7.58 12.37
C GLN A 91 11.57 7.83 11.00
N LEU A 92 11.59 6.82 10.14
CA LEU A 92 11.03 6.85 8.80
C LEU A 92 9.64 6.22 8.79
N GLU A 93 8.68 6.94 8.24
CA GLU A 93 7.37 6.40 7.88
C GLU A 93 7.12 6.57 6.39
N ILE A 94 6.67 5.52 5.72
CA ILE A 94 6.27 5.55 4.31
C ILE A 94 4.84 5.00 4.20
N GLU A 95 3.87 5.86 3.93
CA GLU A 95 2.50 5.46 3.63
C GLU A 95 2.40 5.09 2.15
N VAL A 96 2.18 3.82 1.82
CA VAL A 96 1.99 3.36 0.44
C VAL A 96 0.52 3.03 0.19
N VAL A 97 -0.01 3.49 -0.93
CA VAL A 97 -1.37 3.19 -1.39
C VAL A 97 -1.37 2.58 -2.78
N ASN A 98 -2.17 1.53 -2.98
CA ASN A 98 -2.34 0.83 -4.26
C ASN A 98 -3.75 1.03 -4.86
N LEU A 99 -4.11 0.22 -5.85
CA LEU A 99 -5.41 0.26 -6.54
C LEU A 99 -6.38 -0.80 -5.98
N TRP A 100 -7.67 -0.59 -6.20
CA TRP A 100 -8.75 -1.51 -5.80
C TRP A 100 -8.77 -2.86 -6.51
N ALA A 101 -7.98 -3.02 -7.58
CA ALA A 101 -8.02 -4.21 -8.43
C ALA A 101 -7.81 -5.52 -7.65
N ASN A 102 -6.80 -5.58 -6.78
CA ASN A 102 -6.48 -6.80 -6.04
C ASN A 102 -7.58 -7.19 -5.05
N ARG A 103 -8.19 -6.23 -4.36
CA ARG A 103 -9.31 -6.51 -3.46
C ARG A 103 -10.57 -6.94 -4.22
N LEU A 104 -10.87 -6.30 -5.35
CA LEU A 104 -11.95 -6.74 -6.25
C LEU A 104 -11.73 -8.18 -6.73
N ILE A 105 -10.51 -8.55 -7.12
CA ILE A 105 -10.15 -9.93 -7.53
C ILE A 105 -10.24 -10.90 -6.35
N GLY A 106 -9.79 -10.51 -5.16
CA GLY A 106 -9.87 -11.34 -3.96
C GLY A 106 -11.31 -11.63 -3.54
N ASP A 107 -12.21 -10.67 -3.69
CA ASP A 107 -13.63 -10.85 -3.39
C ASP A 107 -14.33 -11.80 -4.36
N GLU A 108 -13.80 -11.96 -5.58
CA GLU A 108 -14.29 -12.96 -6.53
C GLU A 108 -14.01 -14.42 -6.11
N GLN A 109 -13.21 -14.63 -5.06
CA GLN A 109 -13.04 -15.95 -4.43
C GLN A 109 -14.19 -16.31 -3.48
N LEU A 110 -15.05 -15.34 -3.14
CA LEU A 110 -16.16 -15.48 -2.20
C LEU A 110 -17.52 -15.57 -2.94
N PRO A 111 -18.56 -16.10 -2.27
CA PRO A 111 -19.91 -16.18 -2.86
C PRO A 111 -20.35 -14.83 -3.43
N ASP A 112 -20.93 -14.86 -4.63
CA ASP A 112 -21.44 -13.66 -5.29
C ASP A 112 -22.81 -13.27 -4.71
N ASP A 113 -22.88 -12.05 -4.19
CA ASP A 113 -24.06 -11.39 -3.62
C ASP A 113 -24.36 -10.04 -4.30
N GLY A 114 -23.88 -9.88 -5.54
CA GLY A 114 -24.08 -8.69 -6.36
C GLY A 114 -25.46 -8.60 -7.03
N ILE A 115 -25.54 -7.78 -8.07
CA ILE A 115 -26.78 -7.50 -8.82
C ILE A 115 -27.28 -8.77 -9.51
N ARG A 116 -28.55 -9.10 -9.31
CA ARG A 116 -29.27 -10.20 -9.99
C ARG A 116 -30.53 -9.67 -10.64
N ASP A 117 -30.84 -10.11 -11.85
CA ASP A 117 -32.05 -9.69 -12.60
C ASP A 117 -32.26 -8.17 -12.65
N ARG A 118 -31.15 -7.41 -12.78
CA ARG A 118 -31.11 -5.94 -12.77
C ARG A 118 -31.59 -5.29 -11.46
N GLN A 119 -31.59 -6.03 -10.36
CA GLN A 119 -31.94 -5.55 -9.03
C GLN A 119 -30.71 -5.47 -8.13
N PHE A 120 -30.64 -4.41 -7.33
CA PHE A 120 -29.62 -4.27 -6.29
C PHE A 120 -29.81 -5.31 -5.18
N PRO A 121 -28.72 -5.74 -4.51
CA PRO A 121 -28.84 -6.65 -3.39
C PRO A 121 -29.67 -6.06 -2.24
N GLN A 122 -30.47 -6.90 -1.58
CA GLN A 122 -31.30 -6.50 -0.45
C GLN A 122 -30.50 -5.85 0.69
N TRP A 123 -29.30 -6.41 0.99
CA TRP A 123 -28.42 -5.86 2.02
C TRP A 123 -28.02 -4.40 1.75
N LEU A 124 -27.95 -4.00 0.48
CA LEU A 124 -27.62 -2.65 0.08
C LEU A 124 -28.84 -1.73 0.18
N THR A 125 -30.00 -2.17 -0.32
CA THR A 125 -31.22 -1.35 -0.37
C THR A 125 -31.90 -1.18 0.99
N GLU A 126 -31.78 -2.17 1.86
CA GLU A 126 -32.38 -2.18 3.20
C GLU A 126 -31.36 -1.89 4.31
N GLY A 127 -30.08 -1.76 3.98
CA GLY A 127 -29.01 -1.48 4.95
C GLY A 127 -28.78 -2.60 5.96
N THR A 128 -29.10 -3.85 5.59
CA THR A 128 -28.87 -5.01 6.46
C THR A 128 -27.43 -5.50 6.37
N ALA A 129 -27.01 -6.33 7.34
CA ALA A 129 -25.65 -6.85 7.38
C ALA A 129 -25.35 -7.71 6.13
N ARG A 130 -24.24 -7.41 5.45
CA ARG A 130 -23.74 -8.20 4.32
C ARG A 130 -22.99 -9.44 4.82
N THR A 131 -23.34 -10.62 4.34
CA THR A 131 -22.85 -11.90 4.88
C THR A 131 -21.92 -12.69 3.94
N SER A 132 -21.72 -12.24 2.70
CA SER A 132 -20.83 -12.91 1.73
C SER A 132 -19.34 -12.89 2.12
N GLY A 133 -18.97 -12.07 3.10
CA GLY A 133 -17.58 -11.81 3.46
C GLY A 133 -16.82 -10.91 2.48
N ARG A 134 -17.46 -10.48 1.38
CA ARG A 134 -16.85 -9.53 0.43
C ARG A 134 -16.70 -8.16 1.05
N TYR A 135 -15.57 -7.50 0.80
CA TYR A 135 -15.28 -6.15 1.26
C TYR A 135 -15.80 -5.08 0.31
N THR A 136 -15.87 -5.39 -0.98
CA THR A 136 -16.15 -4.46 -2.07
C THR A 136 -17.47 -4.80 -2.75
N PHE A 137 -18.11 -3.78 -3.30
CA PHE A 137 -19.28 -3.91 -4.15
C PHE A 137 -19.10 -2.97 -5.34
N ALA A 138 -19.25 -3.52 -6.55
CA ALA A 138 -19.19 -2.77 -7.80
C ALA A 138 -20.39 -3.15 -8.65
N THR A 139 -21.00 -2.17 -9.32
CA THR A 139 -22.17 -2.38 -10.17
C THR A 139 -21.85 -3.18 -11.43
N ARG A 140 -20.58 -3.20 -11.83
CA ARG A 140 -20.08 -3.98 -12.96
C ARG A 140 -18.94 -4.89 -12.51
N LYS A 141 -18.97 -6.11 -13.03
CA LYS A 141 -17.88 -7.09 -12.86
C LYS A 141 -16.70 -6.74 -13.77
N HIS A 142 -15.70 -6.05 -13.21
CA HIS A 142 -14.48 -5.68 -13.92
C HIS A 142 -13.43 -6.80 -13.95
N TYR A 143 -13.45 -7.66 -12.92
CA TYR A 143 -12.48 -8.74 -12.72
C TYR A 143 -13.21 -10.06 -12.44
N ASN A 144 -12.49 -11.17 -12.56
CA ASN A 144 -12.96 -12.50 -12.15
C ASN A 144 -11.90 -13.18 -11.25
N LYS A 145 -12.24 -14.32 -10.66
CA LYS A 145 -11.38 -15.06 -9.72
C LYS A 145 -10.01 -15.50 -10.30
N ASN A 146 -9.86 -15.50 -11.63
CA ASN A 146 -8.63 -15.88 -12.33
C ASN A 146 -7.91 -14.67 -12.94
N SER A 147 -8.41 -13.45 -12.75
CA SER A 147 -7.73 -12.25 -13.21
C SER A 147 -6.35 -12.12 -12.55
N PRO A 148 -5.31 -11.72 -13.29
CA PRO A 148 -3.98 -11.54 -12.72
C PRO A 148 -4.00 -10.41 -11.68
N LEU A 149 -3.27 -10.60 -10.59
CA LEU A 149 -3.07 -9.54 -9.60
C LEU A 149 -2.08 -8.49 -10.13
N LEU A 150 -2.26 -7.27 -9.67
CA LEU A 150 -1.33 -6.17 -9.93
C LEU A 150 -0.27 -6.13 -8.81
N GLU A 151 0.98 -5.85 -9.18
CA GLU A 151 2.01 -5.56 -8.19
C GLU A 151 1.56 -4.44 -7.25
N SER A 152 1.86 -4.57 -5.97
CA SER A 152 1.42 -3.63 -4.94
C SER A 152 2.44 -3.48 -3.82
N GLY A 153 2.59 -2.24 -3.33
CA GLY A 153 3.38 -1.94 -2.15
C GLY A 153 4.69 -1.21 -2.40
N LEU A 154 5.54 -1.21 -1.37
CA LEU A 154 6.91 -0.72 -1.43
C LEU A 154 7.82 -1.89 -1.81
N LEU A 155 8.23 -1.95 -3.07
CA LEU A 155 9.06 -3.05 -3.59
C LEU A 155 10.56 -2.74 -3.46
N GLY A 156 10.92 -1.45 -3.42
CA GLY A 156 12.29 -1.02 -3.23
C GLY A 156 13.18 -1.25 -4.46
N PRO A 157 14.52 -1.34 -4.27
CA PRO A 157 15.21 -1.08 -3.00
C PRO A 157 15.01 0.37 -2.55
N VAL A 158 14.90 0.58 -1.24
CA VAL A 158 14.91 1.92 -0.65
C VAL A 158 16.35 2.28 -0.31
N SER A 159 16.81 3.44 -0.78
CA SER A 159 18.19 3.86 -0.61
C SER A 159 18.31 5.35 -0.34
N ILE A 160 19.42 5.76 0.26
CA ILE A 160 19.79 7.17 0.39
C ILE A 160 20.84 7.43 -0.68
N ILE A 161 20.58 8.42 -1.53
CA ILE A 161 21.50 8.84 -2.59
C ILE A 161 21.95 10.28 -2.34
N ILE A 162 23.21 10.54 -2.67
CA ILE A 162 23.82 11.85 -2.64
C ILE A 162 23.65 12.47 -4.03
N ALA A 163 23.12 13.69 -4.10
CA ALA A 163 23.15 14.45 -5.36
C ALA A 163 24.60 14.85 -5.65
N LEU A 164 25.06 14.53 -6.86
CA LEU A 164 26.34 15.01 -7.40
C LEU A 164 26.27 16.51 -7.72
#